data_AF-A0AAU8N2F5-F1
#
_entry.id   AF-A0AAU8N2F5-F1
#
_cell.length_a   1.000
_cell.length_b   1.000
_cell.length_c   1.000
_cell.angle_alpha   90.00
_cell.angle_beta   90.00
_cell.angle_gamma   90.00
#
_symmetry.space_group_name_H-M   'P 1'
#
loop_
_entity.id
_entity.type
_entity.pdbx_description
1 polymer ?
#
loop_
_entity_poly.entity_id
_entity_poly.type
_entity_poly.pdbx_seq_one_letter_code
_entity_poly.pdbx_strand_id
1 'polypeptide(L)' 'MERYRVRTDKASGIVNDPDDWSREVGDPRYILSPIERLTAVSLRTQRISNSLPPLGETTEK' A
#
# COMPACT_ATOMS: atom_id res chain seq x y z
N MET A 1 -4.91 5.98 2.30
CA MET A 1 -6.27 6.11 2.85
C MET A 1 -7.32 6.44 1.80
N GLU A 2 -6.96 7.12 0.71
CA GLU A 2 -7.93 7.59 -0.31
C GLU A 2 -8.73 6.48 -1.06
N ARG A 3 -8.25 5.24 -1.04
CA ARG A 3 -8.85 4.08 -1.73
C ARG A 3 -9.79 3.24 -0.87
N TYR A 4 -9.76 3.37 0.47
CA TYR A 4 -10.62 2.60 1.38
C TYR A 4 -11.72 3.50 1.94
N ARG A 5 -12.56 4.03 1.05
CA ARG A 5 -13.74 4.82 1.40
C ARG A 5 -14.90 4.40 0.53
N VAL A 6 -16.10 4.38 1.11
CA VAL A 6 -17.33 4.19 0.34
C VAL A 6 -17.43 5.33 -0.67
N ARG A 7 -17.48 5.00 -1.95
CA ARG A 7 -17.62 5.99 -3.01
C ARG A 7 -18.48 5.45 -4.14
N THR A 8 -19.49 6.22 -4.51
CA THR A 8 -20.31 5.94 -5.68
C THR A 8 -19.71 6.63 -6.90
N ASP A 9 -19.44 5.86 -7.95
CA ASP A 9 -19.05 6.44 -9.23
C ASP A 9 -20.26 7.11 -9.89
N LYS A 10 -20.10 8.37 -10.32
CA LYS A 10 -21.21 9.20 -10.77
C LYS A 10 -21.67 8.88 -12.20
N ALA A 11 -20.79 8.30 -13.01
CA ALA A 11 -21.08 7.95 -14.40
C ALA A 11 -21.75 6.57 -14.53
N SER A 12 -21.34 5.61 -13.70
CA SER A 12 -21.86 4.23 -13.71
C SER A 12 -22.85 3.93 -12.60
N GLY A 13 -22.90 4.74 -11.53
CA GLY A 13 -23.72 4.48 -10.35
C GLY A 13 -23.19 3.37 -9.44
N ILE A 14 -22.03 2.77 -9.77
CA ILE A 14 -21.47 1.64 -9.03
C ILE A 14 -20.92 2.13 -7.69
N VAL A 15 -21.38 1.52 -6.60
CA VAL A 15 -20.87 1.76 -5.25
C VAL A 15 -19.62 0.93 -5.04
N ASN A 16 -18.51 1.59 -4.76
CA ASN A 16 -17.31 0.96 -4.25
C ASN A 16 -17.38 0.98 -2.72
N ASP A 17 -17.81 -0.14 -2.12
CA ASP A 17 -17.75 -0.36 -0.68
C ASP A 17 -16.62 -1.35 -0.34
N PRO A 18 -15.53 -0.89 0.30
CA PRO A 18 -14.44 -1.77 0.70
C PRO A 18 -14.83 -2.80 1.78
N ASP A 19 -15.91 -2.58 2.53
CA ASP A 19 -16.40 -3.57 3.52
C ASP A 19 -17.04 -4.79 2.85
N ASP A 20 -17.53 -4.68 1.61
CA ASP A 20 -18.12 -5.82 0.89
C ASP A 20 -17.06 -6.88 0.58
N TRP A 21 -15.84 -6.46 0.26
CA TRP A 21 -14.73 -7.39 0.06
C TRP A 21 -14.29 -8.07 1.37
N SER A 22 -14.33 -7.34 2.48
CA SER A 22 -14.09 -7.90 3.82
C SER A 22 -15.09 -9.02 4.15
N ARG A 23 -16.36 -8.84 3.75
CA ARG A 23 -17.42 -9.85 3.90
C ARG A 23 -17.26 -11.05 2.97
N GLU A 24 -16.88 -10.82 1.70
CA GLU A 24 -16.64 -11.91 0.72
C GLU A 24 -15.45 -12.80 1.11
N VAL A 25 -14.37 -12.21 1.63
CA VAL A 25 -13.15 -12.95 2.03
C VAL A 25 -13.30 -13.55 3.44
N GLY A 26 -14.32 -13.14 4.20
CA GLY A 26 -14.58 -13.63 5.55
C GLY A 26 -13.56 -13.17 6.60
N ASP A 27 -12.76 -12.15 6.29
CA ASP A 27 -11.75 -11.58 7.18
C ASP A 27 -12.08 -10.12 7.53
N PRO A 28 -12.67 -9.86 8.72
CA PRO A 28 -13.03 -8.50 9.14
C PRO A 28 -11.83 -7.57 9.33
N ARG A 29 -10.60 -8.10 9.39
CA ARG A 29 -9.36 -7.31 9.51
C ARG A 29 -8.70 -7.06 8.16
N TYR A 30 -9.31 -7.45 7.05
CA TYR A 30 -8.72 -7.32 5.71
C TYR A 30 -8.31 -5.88 5.36
N ILE A 31 -9.02 -4.88 5.87
CA ILE A 31 -8.68 -3.46 5.63
C ILE A 31 -7.48 -3.01 6.48
N LEU A 32 -7.22 -3.65 7.63
CA LEU A 32 -6.19 -3.28 8.59
C LEU A 32 -4.86 -4.01 8.36
N SER A 33 -4.89 -5.29 7.97
CA SER A 33 -3.70 -6.10 7.69
C SER A 33 -2.73 -5.49 6.64
N PRO A 34 -3.19 -4.73 5.61
CA PRO A 34 -2.32 -4.09 4.65
C PRO A 34 -1.54 -2.93 5.26
N ILE A 35 -2.07 -2.23 6.27
CA ILE A 35 -1.40 -1.09 6.90
C ILE A 35 -0.20 -1.58 7.70
N GLU A 36 -0.37 -2.66 8.47
CA GLU A 36 0.71 -3.33 9.21
C GLU A 36 1.82 -3.81 8.25
N ARG A 37 1.44 -4.50 7.17
CA ARG A 37 2.39 -4.98 6.15
C ARG A 37 3.10 -3.84 5.43
N LEU A 38 2.39 -2.81 5.01
CA LEU A 38 2.96 -1.67 4.29
C LEU A 38 4.00 -0.93 5.14
N THR A 39 3.73 -0.78 6.43
CA THR A 39 4.66 -0.15 7.37
C THR A 39 5.93 -0.98 7.51
N ALA A 40 5.80 -2.30 7.67
CA ALA A 40 6.93 -3.22 7.74
C ALA A 40 7.78 -3.21 6.45
N VAL A 41 7.14 -3.23 5.28
CA VAL A 41 7.82 -3.15 3.98
C VAL A 41 8.56 -1.83 3.84
N SER A 42 7.92 -0.69 4.17
CA SER A 42 8.54 0.64 4.09
C SER A 42 9.83 0.74 4.92
N LEU A 43 9.79 0.26 6.17
CA LEU A 43 10.97 0.24 7.04
C LEU A 43 12.08 -0.66 6.51
N ARG A 44 11.72 -1.82 5.97
CA ARG A 44 12.69 -2.73 5.34
C ARG A 44 13.35 -2.10 4.12
N THR A 45 12.58 -1.42 3.28
CA THR A 45 13.09 -0.71 2.11
C THR A 45 14.07 0.38 2.50
N GLN A 46 13.75 1.20 3.51
CA GLN A 46 14.69 2.23 3.98
C GLN A 46 16.00 1.63 4.51
N ARG A 47 15.94 0.54 5.29
CA ARG A 47 17.16 -0.15 5.75
C ARG A 47 18.01 -0.64 4.58
N ILE A 48 17.39 -1.24 3.57
CA ILE A 48 18.09 -1.70 2.37
C ILE A 48 18.72 -0.51 1.64
N SER A 49 17.95 0.55 1.40
CA SER A 49 18.43 1.77 0.75
C SER A 49 19.66 2.37 1.46
N ASN A 50 19.65 2.40 2.79
CA ASN A 50 20.76 2.94 3.59
C ASN A 50 21.96 2.00 3.68
N SER A 51 21.76 0.69 3.45
CA SER A 51 22.84 -0.31 3.41
C SER A 51 23.52 -0.43 2.05
N LEU A 52 22.96 0.20 1.02
CA LEU A 52 23.57 0.21 -0.30
C LEU A 52 24.90 0.99 -0.25
N PRO A 53 25.93 0.52 -0.96
CA PRO A 53 27.15 1.29 -1.10
C PRO A 53 26.85 2.63 -1.79
N PRO A 54 27.65 3.67 -1.53
CA PRO A 54 27.54 4.92 -2.28
C PRO A 54 27.60 4.58 -3.77
N LEU A 55 26.68 5.17 -4.53
CA LEU A 55 26.70 5.08 -5.99
C LEU A 55 28.06 5.61 -6.41
N GLY A 56 28.90 4.72 -6.94
CA GLY A 56 30.25 5.08 -7.36
C GLY A 56 30.13 6.24 -8.31
N GLU A 57 30.70 7.38 -7.93
CA GLU A 57 31.07 8.39 -8.91
C GLU A 57 32.06 7.68 -9.83
N THR A 58 31.62 7.33 -11.04
CA THR A 58 32.54 7.27 -12.17
C THR A 58 33.09 8.69 -12.31
N THR A 59 34.13 8.99 -11.53
CA THR A 59 35.06 10.06 -11.83
C THR A 59 35.76 9.63 -13.12
N GLU A 60 35.14 9.92 -14.27
CA GLU A 60 35.88 10.04 -15.51
C GLU A 60 36.85 11.22 -15.34
N LYS A 61 38.13 10.91 -15.51
CA LYS A 61 39.24 11.83 -15.51
C LYS A 61 39.67 12.08 -16.96
#